data_AF-A0A1S2FZF4-F1
#
_entry.id   AF-A0A1S2FZF4-F1
#
_cell.length_a   1.000
_cell.length_b   1.000
_cell.length_c   1.000
_cell.angle_alpha   90.00
_cell.angle_beta   90.00
_cell.angle_gamma   90.00
#
_symmetry.space_group_name_H-M   'P 1'
#
loop_
_entity.id
_entity.type
_entity.pdbx_description
1 polymer ?
#
loop_
_entity_poly.entity_id
_entity_poly.type
_entity_poly.pdbx_seq_one_letter_code
_entity_poly.pdbx_strand_id
1 'polypeptide(L)'
;MKKIIKILLLSSLISSIPLSVVAKNVETKVSFLKGSSQTTLTGKFQGYDDVRYRVFAKSGQILKFNINSYGNLAYINIFAPGQKPGKDKPLFVGSTVGFSGEVTLPVDGDYIVQVYQMKKNAQRNRAVSFNLDLQILDNKK
;
A
#
# COMPACT_ATOMS: atom_id res chain seq x y z
N MET A 1 -67.28 28.32 -14.94
CA MET A 1 -66.38 28.60 -13.80
C MET A 1 -66.66 27.52 -12.75
N LYS A 2 -65.78 26.65 -12.23
CA LYS A 2 -64.33 26.40 -12.29
C LYS A 2 -64.16 24.86 -12.16
N LYS A 3 -63.17 24.27 -12.84
CA LYS A 3 -62.76 22.85 -12.74
C LYS A 3 -62.04 22.63 -11.40
N ILE A 4 -62.23 21.49 -10.73
CA ILE A 4 -61.36 21.06 -9.62
C ILE A 4 -60.91 19.62 -9.90
N ILE A 5 -59.68 19.52 -10.40
CA ILE A 5 -58.96 18.27 -10.61
C ILE A 5 -58.31 17.91 -9.27
N LYS A 6 -58.67 16.77 -8.66
CA LYS A 6 -57.97 16.22 -7.49
C LYS A 6 -56.80 15.37 -7.99
N ILE A 7 -55.59 15.89 -7.84
CA ILE A 7 -54.35 15.15 -8.12
C ILE A 7 -53.99 14.36 -6.87
N LEU A 8 -53.93 13.02 -6.99
CA LEU A 8 -53.33 12.14 -6.00
C LEU A 8 -51.81 12.37 -5.98
N LEU A 9 -51.24 12.67 -4.81
CA LEU A 9 -49.80 12.56 -4.57
C LEU A 9 -49.51 11.23 -3.86
N LEU A 10 -48.90 10.30 -4.59
CA LEU A 10 -48.32 9.08 -4.04
C LEU A 10 -46.82 9.34 -3.81
N SER A 11 -46.42 9.57 -2.57
CA SER A 11 -45.01 9.79 -2.21
C SER A 11 -44.27 8.46 -2.12
N SER A 12 -43.48 8.12 -3.14
CA SER A 12 -42.53 7.00 -3.08
C SER A 12 -41.27 7.41 -2.31
N LEU A 13 -41.04 6.73 -1.19
CA LEU A 13 -39.85 6.92 -0.36
C LEU A 13 -38.68 6.14 -1.00
N ILE A 14 -37.82 6.83 -1.75
CA ILE A 14 -36.59 6.23 -2.30
C ILE A 14 -35.57 6.15 -1.17
N SER A 15 -35.45 4.97 -0.54
CA SER A 15 -34.37 4.68 0.41
C SER A 15 -33.05 4.55 -0.34
N SER A 16 -32.19 5.55 -0.26
CA SER A 16 -30.82 5.49 -0.78
C SER A 16 -29.99 4.53 0.08
N ILE A 17 -29.67 3.35 -0.48
CA ILE A 17 -28.69 2.45 0.13
C ILE A 17 -27.31 3.09 -0.06
N PRO A 18 -26.53 3.36 1.01
CA PRO A 18 -25.16 3.83 0.84
C PRO A 18 -24.32 2.72 0.21
N LEU A 19 -23.89 2.93 -1.03
CA LEU A 19 -22.93 2.07 -1.70
C LEU A 19 -21.59 2.22 -0.97
N SER A 20 -21.22 1.24 -0.16
CA SER A 20 -19.88 1.20 0.44
C SER A 20 -18.88 0.88 -0.66
N VAL A 21 -18.28 1.92 -1.25
CA VAL A 21 -17.15 1.76 -2.18
C VAL A 21 -15.95 1.29 -1.35
N VAL A 22 -15.70 -0.01 -1.33
CA VAL A 22 -14.45 -0.55 -0.80
C VAL A 22 -13.36 -0.18 -1.80
N ALA A 23 -12.58 0.86 -1.51
CA ALA A 23 -11.39 1.18 -2.28
C ALA A 23 -10.45 -0.03 -2.27
N LYS A 24 -10.30 -0.69 -3.42
CA LYS A 24 -9.35 -1.80 -3.59
C LYS A 24 -7.96 -1.17 -3.58
N ASN A 25 -7.17 -1.39 -2.53
CA ASN A 25 -5.76 -0.99 -2.52
C ASN A 25 -5.07 -1.63 -3.74
N VAL A 26 -4.65 -0.79 -4.68
CA VAL A 26 -4.02 -1.24 -5.93
C VAL A 26 -2.55 -1.52 -5.67
N GLU A 27 -2.09 -2.70 -6.05
CA GLU A 27 -0.68 -3.08 -5.99
C GLU A 27 0.01 -2.71 -7.31
N THR A 28 1.01 -1.84 -7.24
CA THR A 28 1.78 -1.39 -8.41
C THR A 28 2.95 -2.34 -8.64
N LYS A 29 3.01 -2.96 -9.83
CA LYS A 29 4.16 -3.80 -10.21
C LYS A 29 5.42 -2.95 -10.35
N VAL A 30 6.50 -3.36 -9.71
CA VAL A 30 7.82 -2.75 -9.85
C VAL A 30 8.55 -3.40 -11.02
N SER A 31 9.11 -2.56 -11.87
CA SER A 31 9.97 -2.96 -12.98
C SER A 31 11.32 -2.27 -12.82
N PHE A 32 12.39 -3.03 -13.04
CA PHE A 32 13.74 -2.49 -13.06
C PHE A 32 14.15 -2.13 -14.48
N LEU A 33 14.96 -1.09 -14.64
CA LEU A 33 15.60 -0.80 -15.92
C LEU A 33 16.47 -1.99 -16.36
N LYS A 34 16.61 -2.21 -17.66
CA LYS A 34 17.43 -3.30 -18.19
C LYS A 34 18.86 -3.21 -17.63
N GLY A 35 19.32 -4.28 -17.00
CA GLY A 35 20.66 -4.36 -16.39
C GLY A 35 20.77 -3.70 -15.00
N SER A 36 19.70 -3.11 -14.48
CA SER A 36 19.63 -2.62 -13.10
C SER A 36 18.89 -3.63 -12.22
N SER A 37 19.31 -3.73 -10.97
CA SER A 37 18.56 -4.41 -9.91
C SER A 37 18.05 -3.44 -8.83
N GLN A 38 18.20 -2.14 -9.07
CA GLN A 38 17.76 -1.06 -8.18
C GLN A 38 16.79 -0.11 -8.89
N THR A 39 15.91 0.50 -8.10
CA THR A 39 14.98 1.56 -8.54
C THR A 39 14.61 2.44 -7.35
N THR A 40 14.14 3.65 -7.64
CA THR A 40 13.57 4.56 -6.64
C THR A 40 12.09 4.72 -6.93
N LEU A 41 11.26 4.48 -5.91
CA LEU A 41 9.81 4.58 -5.96
C LEU A 41 9.39 5.79 -5.14
N THR A 42 8.59 6.67 -5.73
CA THR A 42 8.04 7.83 -5.02
C THR A 42 6.55 7.63 -4.83
N GLY A 43 6.02 8.24 -3.77
CA GLY A 43 4.59 8.13 -3.49
C GLY A 43 4.12 9.09 -2.41
N LYS A 44 2.80 9.16 -2.29
CA LYS A 44 2.13 9.92 -1.25
C LYS A 44 0.90 9.16 -0.78
N PHE A 45 0.62 9.23 0.52
CA PHE A 45 -0.59 8.70 1.13
C PHE A 45 -1.01 9.56 2.32
N GLN A 46 -2.22 9.35 2.83
CA GLN A 46 -2.74 10.13 3.96
C GLN A 46 -3.56 9.25 4.90
N GLY A 47 -3.52 9.57 6.19
CA GLY A 47 -4.32 8.86 7.19
C GLY A 47 -3.97 7.37 7.23
N TYR A 48 -4.98 6.51 7.07
CA TYR A 48 -4.84 5.05 7.08
C TYR A 48 -4.50 4.43 5.73
N ASP A 49 -4.41 5.25 4.68
CA ASP A 49 -4.05 4.77 3.36
C ASP A 49 -2.61 4.25 3.37
N ASP A 50 -2.34 3.34 2.45
CA ASP A 50 -1.01 2.79 2.19
C ASP A 50 -0.71 2.79 0.69
N VAL A 51 0.57 2.64 0.35
CA VAL A 51 1.01 2.37 -1.03
C VAL A 51 1.60 0.97 -1.07
N ARG A 52 1.24 0.17 -2.06
CA ARG A 52 1.69 -1.22 -2.16
C ARG A 52 2.39 -1.47 -3.49
N TYR A 53 3.57 -2.04 -3.41
CA TYR A 53 4.39 -2.40 -4.55
C TYR A 53 4.56 -3.91 -4.63
N ARG A 54 4.41 -4.46 -5.83
CA ARG A 54 4.65 -5.87 -6.12
C ARG A 54 6.03 -6.03 -6.75
N VAL A 55 6.92 -6.72 -6.04
CA VAL A 55 8.32 -6.92 -6.43
C VAL A 55 8.56 -8.41 -6.63
N PHE A 56 8.84 -8.81 -7.87
CA PHE A 56 9.23 -10.19 -8.14
C PHE A 56 10.68 -10.41 -7.71
N ALA A 57 10.94 -11.50 -7.01
CA ALA A 57 12.28 -11.95 -6.66
C ALA A 57 12.33 -13.47 -6.53
N LYS A 58 13.54 -14.03 -6.57
CA LYS A 58 13.83 -15.44 -6.40
C LYS A 58 14.26 -15.74 -4.97
N SER A 59 14.07 -16.98 -4.56
CA SER A 59 14.58 -17.53 -3.32
C SER A 59 16.08 -17.30 -3.20
N GLY A 60 16.50 -16.89 -2.00
CA GLY A 60 17.88 -16.57 -1.68
C GLY A 60 18.32 -15.17 -2.06
N GLN A 61 17.59 -14.43 -2.92
CA GLN A 61 17.92 -13.03 -3.18
C GLN A 61 17.68 -12.17 -1.94
N ILE A 62 18.35 -11.01 -1.87
CA ILE A 62 18.19 -10.04 -0.79
C ILE A 62 17.42 -8.84 -1.32
N LEU A 63 16.33 -8.47 -0.65
CA LEU A 63 15.67 -7.18 -0.84
C LEU A 63 16.30 -6.18 0.13
N LYS A 64 17.00 -5.20 -0.43
CA LYS A 64 17.55 -4.06 0.29
C LYS A 64 16.65 -2.85 0.08
N PHE A 65 16.41 -2.10 1.15
CA PHE A 65 15.60 -0.90 1.09
C PHE A 65 16.20 0.26 1.90
N ASN A 66 15.86 1.47 1.47
CA ASN A 66 16.00 2.70 2.25
C ASN A 66 14.79 3.58 1.96
N ILE A 67 14.04 3.97 2.99
CA ILE A 67 12.87 4.83 2.85
C ILE A 67 13.08 6.16 3.56
N ASN A 68 12.79 7.25 2.86
CA ASN A 68 12.85 8.60 3.38
C ASN A 68 11.50 9.28 3.24
N SER A 69 11.10 10.04 4.24
CA SER A 69 9.88 10.86 4.23
C SER A 69 10.04 12.07 5.14
N TYR A 70 9.31 13.14 4.85
CA TYR A 70 9.33 14.30 5.74
C TYR A 70 8.86 13.91 7.15
N GLY A 71 9.70 14.19 8.16
CA GLY A 71 9.41 13.84 9.55
C GLY A 71 9.46 12.34 9.86
N ASN A 72 10.06 11.52 8.99
CA ASN A 72 10.28 10.08 9.22
C ASN A 72 8.99 9.32 9.56
N LEU A 73 7.94 9.58 8.78
CA LEU A 73 6.60 9.05 9.00
C LEU A 73 6.31 7.76 8.21
N ALA A 74 7.05 7.53 7.11
CA ALA A 74 6.91 6.36 6.27
C ALA A 74 7.77 5.19 6.76
N TYR A 75 7.13 4.02 6.90
CA TYR A 75 7.74 2.74 7.20
C TYR A 75 7.34 1.74 6.12
N ILE A 76 8.08 0.63 6.02
CA ILE A 76 7.70 -0.47 5.13
C ILE A 76 7.35 -1.74 5.91
N ASN A 77 6.45 -2.55 5.37
CA ASN A 77 6.34 -3.96 5.68
C ASN A 77 6.64 -4.75 4.40
N ILE A 78 7.20 -5.95 4.53
CA ILE A 78 7.42 -6.87 3.41
C ILE A 78 6.65 -8.15 3.67
N PHE A 79 5.78 -8.54 2.74
CA PHE A 79 4.97 -9.75 2.80
C PHE A 79 5.45 -10.75 1.76
N ALA A 80 5.47 -12.04 2.12
CA ALA A 80 5.83 -13.13 1.23
C ALA A 80 4.81 -13.27 0.08
N PRO A 81 5.18 -13.94 -1.02
CA PRO A 81 4.23 -14.31 -2.07
C PRO A 81 2.97 -14.99 -1.49
N GLY A 82 1.80 -14.48 -1.88
CA GLY A 82 0.49 -14.97 -1.42
C GLY A 82 -0.03 -14.34 -0.13
N GLN A 83 0.82 -13.70 0.69
CA GLN A 83 0.41 -13.00 1.91
C GLN A 83 -0.12 -11.60 1.60
N LYS A 84 -1.04 -11.09 2.44
CA LYS A 84 -1.72 -9.80 2.24
C LYS A 84 -1.64 -8.90 3.48
N PRO A 85 -1.34 -7.60 3.30
CA PRO A 85 -1.43 -6.63 4.38
C PRO A 85 -2.81 -6.60 5.02
N GLY A 86 -2.85 -6.61 6.35
CA GLY A 86 -4.09 -6.61 7.15
C GLY A 86 -4.72 -8.00 7.36
N LYS A 87 -4.18 -9.06 6.74
CA LYS A 87 -4.63 -10.45 6.94
C LYS A 87 -3.53 -11.33 7.49
N ASP A 88 -2.33 -11.18 6.92
CA ASP A 88 -1.19 -12.03 7.24
C ASP A 88 -0.12 -11.26 8.02
N LYS A 89 0.78 -12.01 8.67
CA LYS A 89 1.95 -11.44 9.31
C LYS A 89 3.03 -11.19 8.26
N PRO A 90 3.65 -9.99 8.21
CA PRO A 90 4.73 -9.71 7.28
C PRO A 90 6.01 -10.48 7.66
N LEU A 91 6.85 -10.76 6.65
CA LEU A 91 8.22 -11.24 6.82
C LEU A 91 9.11 -10.19 7.48
N PHE A 92 8.82 -8.90 7.26
CA PHE A 92 9.59 -7.79 7.78
C PHE A 92 8.69 -6.64 8.24
N VAL A 93 9.02 -6.04 9.39
CA VAL A 93 8.31 -4.90 9.98
C VAL A 93 9.28 -3.74 10.17
N GLY A 94 9.20 -2.74 9.29
CA GLY A 94 10.10 -1.59 9.32
C GLY A 94 9.93 -0.71 10.56
N SER A 95 8.73 -0.64 11.15
CA SER A 95 8.49 0.13 12.37
C SER A 95 9.21 -0.43 13.61
N THR A 96 9.72 -1.66 13.56
CA THR A 96 10.54 -2.24 14.64
C THR A 96 12.04 -2.21 14.35
N VAL A 97 12.44 -2.04 13.08
CA VAL A 97 13.85 -2.12 12.64
C VAL A 97 14.41 -0.74 12.29
N GLY A 98 13.66 0.08 11.57
CA GLY A 98 14.07 1.40 11.11
C GLY A 98 13.73 1.68 9.65
N PHE A 99 14.39 2.70 9.10
CA PHE A 99 14.13 3.25 7.76
C PHE A 99 14.96 2.60 6.64
N SER A 100 15.89 1.71 6.98
CA SER A 100 16.67 0.95 6.01
C SER A 100 16.91 -0.45 6.53
N GLY A 101 17.20 -1.38 5.62
CA GLY A 101 17.44 -2.76 5.98
C GLY A 101 17.56 -3.68 4.78
N GLU A 102 17.82 -4.94 5.08
CA GLU A 102 17.99 -6.02 4.11
C GLU A 102 17.23 -7.26 4.60
N VAL A 103 16.58 -7.95 3.67
CA VAL A 103 15.80 -9.17 3.95
C VAL A 103 16.15 -10.23 2.93
N THR A 104 16.64 -11.38 3.39
CA THR A 104 16.79 -12.57 2.54
C THR A 104 15.41 -13.15 2.25
N LEU A 105 15.10 -13.28 0.96
CA LEU A 105 13.80 -13.69 0.47
C LEU A 105 13.73 -15.22 0.38
N PRO A 106 12.81 -15.90 1.10
CA PRO A 106 12.87 -17.34 1.26
C PRO A 106 12.34 -18.12 0.04
N VAL A 107 11.47 -17.52 -0.77
CA VAL A 107 10.76 -18.21 -1.86
C VAL A 107 10.71 -17.37 -3.13
N ASP A 108 10.49 -18.03 -4.26
CA ASP A 108 10.25 -17.35 -5.52
C ASP A 108 8.85 -16.71 -5.51
N GLY A 109 8.75 -15.51 -6.08
CA GLY A 109 7.45 -14.92 -6.39
C GLY A 109 7.37 -13.43 -6.17
N ASP A 110 6.12 -12.97 -6.19
CA ASP A 110 5.75 -11.57 -6.04
C ASP A 110 5.58 -11.21 -4.56
N TYR A 111 6.55 -10.48 -4.01
CA TYR A 111 6.48 -9.91 -2.67
C TYR A 111 5.68 -8.61 -2.68
N ILE A 112 4.95 -8.34 -1.59
CA ILE A 112 4.29 -7.05 -1.39
C ILE A 112 5.15 -6.21 -0.45
N VAL A 113 5.63 -5.07 -0.94
CA VAL A 113 6.22 -4.01 -0.13
C VAL A 113 5.13 -2.98 0.14
N GLN A 114 4.64 -2.94 1.37
CA GLN A 114 3.63 -1.99 1.83
C GLN A 114 4.34 -0.80 2.48
N VAL A 115 4.08 0.41 1.99
CA VAL A 115 4.51 1.68 2.61
C VAL A 115 3.35 2.27 3.40
N TYR A 116 3.56 2.55 4.68
CA TYR A 116 2.52 3.00 5.61
C TYR A 116 3.06 3.96 6.67
N GLN A 117 2.16 4.51 7.50
CA GLN A 117 2.52 5.28 8.69
C GLN A 117 1.94 4.67 9.97
N MET A 118 2.57 4.96 11.11
CA MET A 118 2.09 4.51 12.41
C MET A 118 0.69 5.05 12.74
N LYS A 119 -0.11 4.24 13.45
CA LYS A 119 -1.51 4.54 13.83
C LYS A 119 -1.69 5.94 14.43
N LYS A 120 -0.78 6.38 15.30
CA LYS A 120 -0.82 7.72 15.92
C LYS A 120 -0.83 8.86 14.89
N ASN A 121 -0.08 8.70 13.80
CA ASN A 121 -0.02 9.69 12.72
C ASN A 121 -1.22 9.57 11.78
N ALA A 122 -1.63 8.34 11.48
CA ALA A 122 -2.83 8.05 10.69
C ALA A 122 -4.10 8.64 11.33
N GLN A 123 -4.27 8.48 12.65
CA GLN A 123 -5.39 9.05 13.42
C GLN A 123 -5.48 10.58 13.32
N ARG A 124 -4.34 11.24 13.12
CA ARG A 124 -4.24 12.70 12.94
C ARG A 124 -4.34 13.11 11.46
N ASN A 125 -4.77 12.19 10.59
CA ASN A 125 -4.92 12.36 9.16
C ASN A 125 -3.67 12.98 8.48
N ARG A 126 -2.48 12.61 8.95
CA ARG A 126 -1.22 13.16 8.44
C ARG A 126 -1.00 12.69 7.00
N ALA A 127 -0.59 13.62 6.15
CA ALA A 127 -0.11 13.32 4.80
C ALA A 127 1.38 12.96 4.84
N VAL A 128 1.76 11.96 4.07
CA VAL A 128 3.13 11.45 3.97
C VAL A 128 3.52 11.38 2.51
N SER A 129 4.56 12.11 2.14
CA SER A 129 5.27 11.94 0.85
C SER A 129 6.58 11.23 1.13
N PHE A 130 6.95 10.27 0.29
CA PHE A 130 8.14 9.44 0.50
C PHE A 130 8.92 9.17 -0.78
N ASN A 131 10.18 8.80 -0.59
CA ASN A 131 11.05 8.16 -1.58
C ASN A 131 11.52 6.83 -0.99
N LEU A 132 11.38 5.75 -1.74
CA LEU A 132 11.81 4.41 -1.38
C LEU A 132 12.83 3.92 -2.41
N ASP A 133 14.08 3.83 -2.00
CA ASP A 133 15.12 3.16 -2.76
C ASP A 133 15.01 1.66 -2.49
N LEU A 134 14.88 0.88 -3.56
CA LEU A 134 14.67 -0.56 -3.49
C LEU A 134 15.65 -1.26 -4.42
N GLN A 135 16.30 -2.30 -3.91
CA GLN A 135 17.26 -3.09 -4.64
C GLN A 135 17.07 -4.58 -4.38
N ILE A 136 17.16 -5.38 -5.43
CA ILE A 136 17.26 -6.83 -5.36
C ILE A 136 18.70 -7.22 -5.63
N LEU A 137 19.32 -7.94 -4.69
CA LEU A 137 20.70 -8.42 -4.81
C LEU A 137 20.69 -9.94 -4.93
N ASP A 138 21.49 -10.47 -5.85
CA ASP A 138 21.81 -11.88 -5.83
C ASP A 138 22.71 -12.15 -4.62
N ASN A 139 22.33 -13.12 -3.79
CA ASN A 139 23.19 -13.54 -2.70
C ASN A 139 24.41 -14.25 -3.31
N LYS A 140 25.58 -13.62 -3.19
CA LYS A 140 26.82 -14.25 -3.62
C LYS A 140 27.09 -15.41 -2.68
N LYS A 141 26.97 -16.63 -3.20
CA LYS A 141 27.55 -17.81 -2.56
C LYS A 141 29.07 -17.65 -2.43
#